data_AF-A0A2E6JH78-F1
#
_entry.id   AF-A0A2E6JH78-F1
#
_cell.length_a   1.000
_cell.length_b   1.000
_cell.length_c   1.000
_cell.angle_alpha   90.00
_cell.angle_beta   90.00
_cell.angle_gamma   90.00
#
_symmetry.space_group_name_H-M   'P 1'
#
loop_
_entity.id
_entity.type
_entity.pdbx_description
1 polymer ?
#
loop_
_entity_poly.entity_id
_entity_poly.type
_entity_poly.pdbx_seq_one_letter_code
_entity_poly.pdbx_strand_id
1 'polypeptide(L)'
;MHNHFEKKTLKALLKKIYKDNHDINSLTQEITDIILNFKNNNKTSRKKNNTYFNDAFLITYPDSISDSNNSPLKTLNHFLNHFNINVNSIHILPFMPSSSDSGFSVIDYTKIDTNFGNWGDLSDLANKYSVMIDLVLNHTSQESEWFKNFQKGSGYGYDYFIEIDNWQGIPQISRPRTSEIFKEFKVNEKNKKVWCTFSHDQIDLNFKNPQVLIEFIKIFIFYLEKNIKKFRLDAIAYIWKEEKTNCINRPESHYIVKVFRLIVDYLDSESILVTETNIPNKENLSYFGNNDEAHWIYNFTLSPLILYTLSNGNSQTLRRWSMTMPPAKHGNSYFNFLASHDGIGLRPLEGYVEGNELNELLTRMESYGGKISYRTSQWGDEIPYEINISLLDSFKGTVNGLDAYIVERFLCAHLIMFSFEGVPAIYIHSLLGTRNNYESIEKGFELRAINRYRWNKKEIFDKLNNPKTINSKIFRKMNKILEIRSQQPAFDPEATQFTLNLGNELFGIWRQDKNKTQSIFCISNVTNRSKTLTLTSINLIEGQKWWDLITENYITDIYGEVALSAYQSMWITNKDSG
;
A
#
# COMPACT_ATOMS: atom_id res chain seq x y z
N MET A 1 -21.44 18.66 -9.01
CA MET A 1 -20.28 19.33 -8.38
C MET A 1 -20.83 20.39 -7.45
N HIS A 2 -20.53 20.31 -6.14
CA HIS A 2 -20.89 21.39 -5.23
C HIS A 2 -20.01 22.60 -5.56
N ASN A 3 -20.61 23.69 -6.06
CA ASN A 3 -19.92 24.95 -6.31
C ASN A 3 -19.50 25.67 -5.02
N HIS A 4 -19.88 25.14 -3.86
CA HIS A 4 -19.61 25.75 -2.55
C HIS A 4 -18.86 24.76 -1.66
N PHE A 5 -17.79 25.23 -1.02
CA PHE A 5 -17.06 24.46 -0.02
C PHE A 5 -17.92 24.27 1.23
N GLU A 6 -17.97 23.06 1.78
CA GLU A 6 -18.81 22.76 2.95
C GLU A 6 -18.20 23.25 4.26
N LYS A 7 -18.12 24.57 4.44
CA LYS A 7 -17.54 25.21 5.63
C LYS A 7 -18.16 24.74 6.95
N LYS A 8 -19.46 24.42 6.96
CA LYS A 8 -20.16 23.87 8.13
C LYS A 8 -19.64 22.49 8.52
N THR A 9 -19.39 21.63 7.52
CA THR A 9 -18.83 20.29 7.72
C THR A 9 -17.41 20.38 8.26
N LEU A 10 -16.56 21.22 7.66
CA LEU A 10 -15.20 21.49 8.17
C LEU A 10 -15.23 21.94 9.63
N LYS A 11 -16.06 22.94 9.96
CA LYS A 11 -16.22 23.44 11.33
C LYS A 11 -16.59 22.32 12.31
N ALA A 12 -17.52 21.45 11.94
CA ALA A 12 -17.94 20.33 12.78
C ALA A 12 -16.82 19.30 13.00
N LEU A 13 -16.00 19.02 11.99
CA LEU A 13 -14.82 18.16 12.11
C LEU A 13 -13.77 18.78 13.03
N LEU A 14 -13.44 20.06 12.84
CA LEU A 14 -12.47 20.77 13.68
C LEU A 14 -12.91 20.82 15.15
N LYS A 15 -14.21 20.98 15.43
CA LYS A 15 -14.75 20.84 16.80
C LYS A 15 -14.51 19.45 17.39
N LYS A 16 -14.58 18.39 16.59
CA LYS A 16 -14.34 17.03 17.08
C LYS A 16 -12.85 16.77 17.35
N ILE A 17 -11.96 17.35 16.56
CA ILE A 17 -10.50 17.24 16.73
C ILE A 17 -10.02 18.06 17.93
N TYR A 18 -10.36 19.35 17.95
CA TYR A 18 -9.78 20.34 18.88
C TYR A 18 -10.68 20.68 20.08
N LYS A 19 -11.94 20.20 20.08
CA LYS A 19 -12.92 20.46 21.15
C LYS A 19 -13.06 21.98 21.37
N ASP A 20 -13.14 22.43 22.63
CA ASP A 20 -13.26 23.84 23.00
C ASP A 20 -11.90 24.51 23.32
N ASN A 21 -10.78 23.87 22.98
CA ASN A 21 -9.44 24.33 23.35
C ASN A 21 -8.89 25.43 22.42
N HIS A 22 -9.55 25.69 21.29
CA HIS A 22 -9.10 26.62 20.26
C HIS A 22 -10.26 27.43 19.67
N ASP A 23 -9.97 28.60 19.08
CA ASP A 23 -10.96 29.36 18.32
C ASP A 23 -11.26 28.65 16.99
N ILE A 24 -12.23 27.75 17.03
CA ILE A 24 -12.67 26.97 15.87
C ILE A 24 -13.20 27.86 14.75
N ASN A 25 -13.75 29.04 15.03
CA ASN A 25 -14.25 29.93 13.98
C ASN A 25 -13.10 30.48 13.15
N SER A 26 -12.07 30.99 13.83
CA SER A 26 -10.85 31.49 13.20
C SER A 26 -10.16 30.39 12.40
N LEU A 27 -9.94 29.20 13.00
CA LEU A 27 -9.33 28.06 12.31
C LEU A 27 -10.11 27.61 11.07
N THR A 28 -11.45 27.56 11.16
CA THR A 28 -12.29 27.22 10.02
C THR A 28 -12.13 28.26 8.90
N GLN A 29 -12.07 29.55 9.26
CA GLN A 29 -11.91 30.64 8.29
C GLN A 29 -10.56 30.54 7.58
N GLU A 30 -9.46 30.40 8.33
CA GLU A 30 -8.10 30.29 7.80
C GLU A 30 -7.97 29.12 6.80
N ILE A 31 -8.42 27.92 7.19
CA ILE A 31 -8.39 26.75 6.30
C ILE A 31 -9.25 26.99 5.06
N THR A 32 -10.43 27.60 5.22
CA THR A 32 -11.31 27.92 4.08
C THR A 32 -10.64 28.88 3.10
N ASP A 33 -9.95 29.91 3.61
CA ASP A 33 -9.28 30.90 2.78
C ASP A 33 -8.12 30.29 1.98
N ILE A 34 -7.33 29.40 2.60
CA ILE A 34 -6.28 28.62 1.93
C ILE A 34 -6.88 27.84 0.74
N ILE A 35 -7.98 27.11 0.98
CA ILE A 35 -8.64 26.26 -0.04
C ILE A 35 -9.23 27.11 -1.18
N LEU A 36 -9.92 28.20 -0.85
CA LEU A 36 -10.56 29.07 -1.84
C LEU A 36 -9.53 29.83 -2.68
N ASN A 37 -8.41 30.27 -2.09
CA ASN A 37 -7.32 30.91 -2.82
C ASN A 37 -6.73 29.97 -3.88
N PHE A 38 -6.45 28.72 -3.52
CA PHE A 38 -5.97 27.73 -4.49
C PHE A 38 -7.00 27.48 -5.62
N LYS A 39 -8.29 27.31 -5.28
CA LYS A 39 -9.34 27.05 -6.28
C LYS A 39 -9.57 28.23 -7.22
N ASN A 40 -9.49 29.46 -6.72
CA ASN A 40 -9.65 30.66 -7.55
C ASN A 40 -8.49 30.83 -8.54
N ASN A 41 -7.28 30.43 -8.13
CA ASN A 41 -6.09 30.50 -8.98
C ASN A 41 -6.00 29.34 -9.98
N ASN A 42 -6.63 28.20 -9.68
CA ASN A 42 -6.61 27.00 -10.51
C ASN A 42 -7.99 26.70 -11.11
N LYS A 43 -8.20 27.13 -12.37
CA LYS A 43 -9.40 26.78 -13.15
C LYS A 43 -9.33 25.35 -13.70
N THR A 44 -9.30 24.35 -12.84
CA THR A 44 -9.40 22.94 -13.28
C THR A 44 -10.88 22.54 -13.37
N SER A 45 -11.49 22.76 -14.53
CA SER A 45 -12.76 22.11 -14.87
C SER A 45 -12.46 20.77 -15.55
N ARG A 46 -12.55 19.66 -14.83
CA ARG A 46 -12.62 18.34 -15.47
C ARG A 46 -13.83 17.57 -14.98
N LYS A 47 -14.54 16.96 -15.94
CA LYS A 47 -15.66 16.07 -15.67
C LYS A 47 -15.13 14.80 -15.00
N LYS A 48 -15.93 14.29 -14.07
CA LYS A 48 -15.71 13.08 -13.30
C LYS A 48 -15.67 11.84 -14.22
N ASN A 49 -14.49 11.33 -14.55
CA ASN A 49 -14.34 10.00 -15.16
C ASN A 49 -13.88 9.01 -14.08
N ASN A 50 -14.83 8.54 -13.26
CA ASN A 50 -14.58 7.59 -12.17
C ASN A 50 -14.60 6.13 -12.68
N THR A 51 -13.74 5.80 -13.63
CA THR A 51 -13.60 4.40 -14.08
C THR A 51 -12.19 3.92 -13.75
N TYR A 52 -12.07 3.16 -12.67
CA TYR A 52 -10.80 2.61 -12.19
C TYR A 52 -10.57 1.15 -12.63
N PHE A 53 -11.38 0.61 -13.56
CA PHE A 53 -11.25 -0.81 -13.96
C PHE A 53 -9.90 -1.14 -14.59
N ASN A 54 -9.27 -0.16 -15.24
CA ASN A 54 -7.93 -0.28 -15.82
C ASN A 54 -6.80 0.02 -14.84
N ASP A 55 -7.11 0.45 -13.61
CA ASP A 55 -6.08 0.89 -12.68
C ASP A 55 -5.26 -0.29 -12.17
N ALA A 56 -3.95 -0.16 -12.38
CA ALA A 56 -2.93 -1.00 -11.77
C ALA A 56 -1.73 -0.11 -11.43
N PHE A 57 -1.14 -0.35 -10.27
CA PHE A 57 -0.06 0.45 -9.72
C PHE A 57 1.26 -0.28 -9.79
N LEU A 58 2.33 0.44 -10.12
CA LEU A 58 3.69 0.03 -9.77
C LEU A 58 4.16 0.84 -8.56
N ILE A 59 4.50 0.17 -7.47
CA ILE A 59 5.15 0.77 -6.30
C ILE A 59 6.66 0.67 -6.50
N THR A 60 7.38 1.79 -6.40
CA THR A 60 8.84 1.82 -6.63
C THR A 60 9.49 2.98 -5.89
N TYR A 61 10.75 2.81 -5.47
CA TYR A 61 11.61 3.94 -5.15
C TYR A 61 12.04 4.63 -6.46
N PRO A 62 12.39 5.93 -6.43
CA PRO A 62 12.96 6.61 -7.58
C PRO A 62 14.21 5.92 -8.13
N ASP A 63 15.01 5.34 -7.23
CA ASP A 63 16.32 4.74 -7.51
C ASP A 63 16.34 3.21 -7.50
N SER A 64 15.17 2.55 -7.51
CA SER A 64 15.09 1.09 -7.69
C SER A 64 15.79 0.62 -8.96
N ILE A 65 15.91 1.49 -9.96
CA ILE A 65 16.76 1.31 -11.14
C ILE A 65 17.62 2.56 -11.28
N SER A 66 18.94 2.39 -11.28
CA SER A 66 19.91 3.48 -11.35
C SER A 66 20.80 3.39 -12.59
N ASP A 67 21.20 4.56 -13.10
CA ASP A 67 22.14 4.76 -14.20
C ASP A 67 23.10 5.88 -13.82
N SER A 68 24.38 5.75 -14.16
CA SER A 68 25.39 6.74 -13.77
C SER A 68 25.24 8.08 -14.51
N ASN A 69 24.54 8.08 -15.64
CA ASN A 69 24.45 9.23 -16.54
C ASN A 69 23.17 10.07 -16.38
N ASN A 70 22.18 9.57 -15.65
CA ASN A 70 20.86 10.17 -15.56
C ASN A 70 20.37 10.16 -14.11
N SER A 71 19.51 11.12 -13.76
CA SER A 71 18.82 11.06 -12.48
C SER A 71 17.98 9.79 -12.37
N PRO A 72 17.81 9.24 -11.15
CA PRO A 72 16.93 8.10 -10.90
C PRO A 72 15.53 8.22 -11.50
N LEU A 73 14.87 9.38 -11.36
CA LEU A 73 13.54 9.62 -11.94
C LEU A 73 13.53 9.52 -13.47
N LYS A 74 14.53 10.08 -14.16
CA LYS A 74 14.67 9.94 -15.63
C LYS A 74 14.93 8.48 -16.03
N THR A 75 15.76 7.79 -15.26
CA THR A 75 16.09 6.38 -15.49
C THR A 75 14.86 5.49 -15.37
N LEU A 76 14.05 5.70 -14.32
CA LEU A 76 12.79 5.01 -14.10
C LEU A 76 11.80 5.27 -15.24
N ASN A 77 11.62 6.53 -15.64
CA ASN A 77 10.73 6.87 -16.77
C ASN A 77 11.17 6.17 -18.07
N HIS A 78 12.47 6.18 -18.37
CA HIS A 78 13.01 5.47 -19.53
C HIS A 78 12.76 3.96 -19.46
N PHE A 79 12.99 3.33 -18.30
CA PHE A 79 12.72 1.90 -18.09
C PHE A 79 11.24 1.56 -18.35
N LEU A 80 10.32 2.32 -17.75
CA LEU A 80 8.88 2.11 -17.87
C LEU A 80 8.41 2.23 -19.33
N ASN A 81 8.95 3.19 -20.07
CA ASN A 81 8.62 3.40 -21.48
C ASN A 81 9.25 2.35 -22.40
N HIS A 82 10.49 1.95 -22.15
CA HIS A 82 11.20 0.96 -22.96
C HIS A 82 10.50 -0.40 -22.96
N PHE A 83 10.05 -0.86 -21.79
CA PHE A 83 9.44 -2.19 -21.64
C PHE A 83 7.90 -2.21 -21.75
N ASN A 84 7.27 -1.03 -21.93
CA ASN A 84 5.81 -0.88 -22.01
C ASN A 84 5.07 -1.64 -20.90
N ILE A 85 5.31 -1.25 -19.66
CA ILE A 85 4.69 -1.90 -18.49
C ILE A 85 3.18 -1.58 -18.49
N ASN A 86 2.35 -2.62 -18.41
CA ASN A 86 0.89 -2.55 -18.40
C ASN A 86 0.34 -2.10 -17.03
N VAL A 87 0.80 -0.94 -16.58
CA VAL A 87 0.28 -0.20 -15.43
C VAL A 87 -0.04 1.21 -15.88
N ASN A 88 -1.05 1.84 -15.30
CA ASN A 88 -1.42 3.22 -15.61
C ASN A 88 -1.08 4.20 -14.49
N SER A 89 -0.65 3.69 -13.34
CA SER A 89 -0.34 4.47 -12.15
C SER A 89 0.99 4.04 -11.54
N ILE A 90 1.74 5.00 -11.01
CA ILE A 90 3.01 4.75 -10.31
C ILE A 90 2.89 5.34 -8.91
N HIS A 91 3.12 4.55 -7.88
CA HIS A 91 3.40 5.04 -6.53
C HIS A 91 4.91 5.19 -6.38
N ILE A 92 5.35 6.43 -6.38
CA ILE A 92 6.75 6.77 -6.14
C ILE A 92 6.91 6.94 -4.64
N LEU A 93 7.66 6.03 -4.04
CA LEU A 93 8.05 6.10 -2.63
C LEU A 93 8.89 7.35 -2.36
N PRO A 94 9.06 7.77 -1.09
CA PRO A 94 9.51 9.12 -0.77
C PRO A 94 10.79 9.53 -1.52
N PHE A 95 10.70 10.68 -2.20
CA PHE A 95 11.75 11.28 -3.02
C PHE A 95 12.20 12.65 -2.50
N MET A 96 11.67 13.07 -1.35
CA MET A 96 12.06 14.31 -0.68
C MET A 96 13.43 14.13 0.01
N PRO A 97 14.15 15.23 0.29
CA PRO A 97 15.31 15.17 1.17
C PRO A 97 14.96 14.49 2.49
N SER A 98 15.78 13.53 2.91
CA SER A 98 15.54 12.72 4.10
C SER A 98 16.85 12.31 4.78
N SER A 99 16.82 12.03 6.08
CA SER A 99 18.00 11.63 6.86
C SER A 99 18.09 10.12 7.11
N SER A 100 16.97 9.40 7.07
CA SER A 100 16.93 7.95 7.33
C SER A 100 15.62 7.29 6.84
N ASP A 101 15.45 6.00 7.17
CA ASP A 101 14.28 5.15 6.85
C ASP A 101 13.93 5.16 5.36
N SER A 102 14.97 5.18 4.51
CA SER A 102 14.85 5.18 3.04
C SER A 102 13.86 6.23 2.52
N GLY A 103 13.85 7.44 3.08
CA GLY A 103 12.98 8.52 2.62
C GLY A 103 11.84 8.90 3.56
N PHE A 104 11.50 8.05 4.54
CA PHE A 104 10.40 8.32 5.47
C PHE A 104 10.76 9.26 6.63
N SER A 105 12.05 9.53 6.86
CA SER A 105 12.46 10.62 7.75
C SER A 105 12.65 11.93 6.97
N VAL A 106 11.54 12.59 6.62
CA VAL A 106 11.52 13.75 5.70
C VAL A 106 12.10 15.02 6.34
N ILE A 107 13.01 15.68 5.64
CA ILE A 107 13.64 16.96 6.04
C ILE A 107 12.88 18.17 5.47
N ASP A 108 12.46 18.11 4.20
CA ASP A 108 11.76 19.21 3.51
C ASP A 108 10.72 18.66 2.52
N TYR A 109 9.44 18.89 2.82
CA TYR A 109 8.30 18.39 2.04
C TYR A 109 8.10 19.09 0.69
N THR A 110 8.80 20.20 0.42
CA THR A 110 8.55 21.04 -0.77
C THR A 110 9.63 20.89 -1.85
N LYS A 111 10.63 20.04 -1.59
CA LYS A 111 11.77 19.79 -2.49
C LYS A 111 11.83 18.33 -2.91
N ILE A 112 12.44 18.12 -4.07
CA ILE A 112 12.91 16.81 -4.51
C ILE A 112 14.38 16.70 -4.09
N ASP A 113 14.78 15.57 -3.53
CA ASP A 113 16.18 15.28 -3.26
C ASP A 113 16.97 15.31 -4.58
N THR A 114 18.04 16.11 -4.61
CA THR A 114 18.87 16.28 -5.81
C THR A 114 19.49 14.96 -6.29
N ASN A 115 19.61 13.97 -5.40
CA ASN A 115 20.07 12.62 -5.75
C ASN A 115 19.05 11.86 -6.62
N PHE A 116 17.77 12.22 -6.57
CA PHE A 116 16.70 11.57 -7.34
C PHE A 116 16.30 12.32 -8.60
N GLY A 117 16.48 13.64 -8.63
CA GLY A 117 16.20 14.48 -9.80
C GLY A 117 15.59 15.83 -9.45
N ASN A 118 14.62 16.27 -10.24
CA ASN A 118 13.93 17.55 -10.08
C ASN A 118 12.44 17.44 -10.46
N TRP A 119 11.68 18.53 -10.30
CA TRP A 119 10.24 18.55 -10.54
C TRP A 119 9.87 18.31 -12.02
N GLY A 120 10.74 18.69 -12.96
CA GLY A 120 10.58 18.38 -14.37
C GLY A 120 10.65 16.88 -14.64
N ASP A 121 11.63 16.19 -14.03
CA ASP A 121 11.76 14.72 -14.17
C ASP A 121 10.52 13.98 -13.65
N LEU A 122 9.96 14.45 -12.53
CA LEU A 122 8.71 13.91 -11.98
C LEU A 122 7.50 14.24 -12.87
N SER A 123 7.44 15.46 -13.40
CA SER A 123 6.39 15.89 -14.34
C SER A 123 6.40 15.06 -15.63
N ASP A 124 7.59 14.71 -16.14
CA ASP A 124 7.73 13.87 -17.33
C ASP A 124 7.13 12.48 -17.12
N LEU A 125 7.27 11.92 -15.92
CA LEU A 125 6.63 10.67 -15.54
C LEU A 125 5.10 10.84 -15.41
N ALA A 126 4.67 11.93 -14.80
CA ALA A 126 3.25 12.26 -14.60
C ALA A 126 2.48 12.54 -15.91
N ASN A 127 3.18 12.77 -17.02
CA ASN A 127 2.55 12.94 -18.35
C ASN A 127 1.93 11.64 -18.88
N LYS A 128 2.48 10.48 -18.51
CA LYS A 128 2.00 9.16 -18.98
C LYS A 128 1.29 8.38 -17.90
N TYR A 129 1.72 8.52 -16.65
CA TYR A 129 1.19 7.73 -15.52
C TYR A 129 0.53 8.64 -14.50
N SER A 130 -0.53 8.14 -13.86
CA SER A 130 -1.04 8.78 -12.65
C SER A 130 -0.06 8.54 -11.49
N VAL A 131 0.51 9.61 -10.96
CA VAL A 131 1.48 9.51 -9.85
C VAL A 131 0.76 9.54 -8.50
N MET A 132 1.13 8.60 -7.64
CA MET A 132 0.86 8.60 -6.21
C MET A 132 2.14 8.88 -5.44
N ILE A 133 2.04 9.66 -4.38
CA ILE A 133 3.15 9.97 -3.46
C ILE A 133 2.75 9.67 -2.02
N ASP A 134 3.75 9.59 -1.15
CA ASP A 134 3.57 9.55 0.29
C ASP A 134 3.42 10.97 0.87
N LEU A 135 2.38 11.16 1.68
CA LEU A 135 2.28 12.28 2.60
C LEU A 135 2.67 11.75 3.98
N VAL A 136 3.96 11.89 4.33
CA VAL A 136 4.51 11.48 5.63
C VAL A 136 4.08 12.47 6.70
N LEU A 137 2.91 12.23 7.30
CA LEU A 137 2.29 13.23 8.16
C LEU A 137 2.57 13.05 9.65
N ASN A 138 2.83 11.83 10.13
CA ASN A 138 2.97 11.59 11.57
C ASN A 138 4.25 12.19 12.16
N HIS A 139 5.34 12.23 11.39
CA HIS A 139 6.67 12.57 11.90
C HIS A 139 7.51 13.26 10.83
N THR A 140 8.58 13.93 11.25
CA THR A 140 9.60 14.53 10.37
C THR A 140 10.99 14.19 10.90
N SER A 141 12.02 14.38 10.08
CA SER A 141 13.41 14.20 10.48
C SER A 141 13.82 15.14 11.61
N GLN A 142 14.69 14.66 12.51
CA GLN A 142 15.39 15.51 13.48
C GLN A 142 16.29 16.56 12.80
N GLU A 143 16.63 16.39 11.52
CA GLU A 143 17.38 17.36 10.72
C GLU A 143 16.48 18.42 10.05
N SER A 144 15.16 18.32 10.19
CA SER A 144 14.20 19.31 9.67
C SER A 144 14.38 20.68 10.32
N GLU A 145 14.04 21.74 9.58
CA GLU A 145 14.09 23.10 10.11
C GLU A 145 13.09 23.30 11.26
N TRP A 146 11.93 22.63 11.20
CA TRP A 146 10.96 22.63 12.30
C TRP A 146 11.59 22.09 13.59
N PHE A 147 12.30 20.95 13.54
CA PHE A 147 12.89 20.38 14.75
C PHE A 147 14.06 21.22 15.28
N LYS A 148 14.88 21.79 14.39
CA LYS A 148 15.92 22.76 14.79
C LYS A 148 15.32 23.98 15.49
N ASN A 149 14.19 24.49 14.99
CA ASN A 149 13.47 25.59 15.62
C ASN A 149 12.84 25.18 16.96
N PHE A 150 12.33 23.96 17.07
CA PHE A 150 11.87 23.39 18.34
C PHE A 150 13.00 23.32 19.37
N GLN A 151 14.19 22.84 18.99
CA GLN A 151 15.36 22.82 19.89
C GLN A 151 15.79 24.22 20.35
N LYS A 152 15.62 25.24 19.50
CA LYS A 152 15.85 26.66 19.83
C LYS A 152 14.68 27.34 20.55
N GLY A 153 13.53 26.67 20.65
CA GLY A 153 12.27 27.22 21.15
C GLY A 153 11.79 28.49 20.46
N SER A 154 12.18 28.71 19.21
CA SER A 154 11.85 29.89 18.42
C SER A 154 11.97 29.61 16.93
N GLY A 155 11.30 30.42 16.10
CA GLY A 155 11.24 30.24 14.65
C GLY A 155 9.98 29.51 14.18
N TYR A 156 9.83 29.31 12.87
CA TYR A 156 8.64 28.64 12.34
C TYR A 156 8.60 27.15 12.70
N GLY A 157 7.45 26.66 13.17
CA GLY A 157 7.27 25.26 13.55
C GLY A 157 7.93 24.85 14.87
N TYR A 158 8.38 25.81 15.69
CA TYR A 158 9.05 25.52 16.96
C TYR A 158 8.16 24.83 18.01
N ASP A 159 6.85 24.81 17.82
CA ASP A 159 5.84 24.24 18.71
C ASP A 159 5.11 23.04 18.06
N TYR A 160 5.71 22.44 17.03
CA TYR A 160 5.11 21.35 16.25
C TYR A 160 5.34 19.97 16.84
N PHE A 161 6.08 19.82 17.94
CA PHE A 161 6.49 18.51 18.46
C PHE A 161 5.91 18.21 19.84
N ILE A 162 5.97 16.94 20.23
CA ILE A 162 5.41 16.45 21.48
C ILE A 162 6.54 16.35 22.52
N GLU A 163 6.61 17.35 23.39
CA GLU A 163 7.43 17.33 24.60
C GLU A 163 6.72 16.53 25.71
N ILE A 164 7.48 15.67 26.39
CA ILE A 164 6.99 14.79 27.45
C ILE A 164 7.71 15.10 28.76
N ASP A 165 6.96 15.61 29.74
CA ASP A 165 7.47 15.74 31.11
C ASP A 165 7.20 14.46 31.93
N ASN A 166 5.93 14.05 32.06
CA ASN A 166 5.52 12.85 32.78
C ASN A 166 4.35 12.16 32.06
N TRP A 167 4.62 11.14 31.24
CA TRP A 167 3.59 10.41 30.52
C TRP A 167 3.01 9.26 31.33
N GLN A 168 1.70 9.29 31.57
CA GLN A 168 0.99 8.20 32.24
C GLN A 168 0.50 7.13 31.26
N GLY A 169 0.77 5.86 31.57
CA GLY A 169 0.30 4.72 30.79
C GLY A 169 1.22 4.30 29.64
N ILE A 170 2.54 4.48 29.77
CA ILE A 170 3.54 4.01 28.78
C ILE A 170 3.30 2.54 28.36
N PRO A 171 3.02 1.58 29.28
CA PRO A 171 2.79 0.19 28.89
C PRO A 171 1.63 0.00 27.90
N GLN A 172 0.67 0.93 27.85
CA GLN A 172 -0.51 0.81 26.99
C GLN A 172 -0.23 1.22 25.53
N ILE A 173 0.87 1.94 25.27
CA ILE A 173 1.18 2.49 23.95
C ILE A 173 1.49 1.35 22.97
N SER A 174 0.83 1.39 21.81
CA SER A 174 1.13 0.47 20.72
C SER A 174 2.47 0.86 20.08
N ARG A 175 3.49 0.02 20.26
CA ARG A 175 4.85 0.24 19.71
C ARG A 175 5.03 -0.58 18.43
N PRO A 176 5.27 0.04 17.26
CA PRO A 176 5.56 -0.70 16.03
C PRO A 176 7.01 -1.20 15.95
N ARG A 177 7.89 -0.71 16.83
CA ARG A 177 9.33 -1.00 16.86
C ARG A 177 9.78 -1.29 18.30
N THR A 178 10.96 -1.89 18.45
CA THR A 178 11.58 -2.17 19.75
C THR A 178 12.32 -0.98 20.36
N SER A 179 12.60 0.05 19.58
CA SER A 179 13.20 1.30 20.06
C SER A 179 12.34 1.99 21.12
N GLU A 180 12.99 2.69 22.04
CA GLU A 180 12.30 3.52 23.03
C GLU A 180 11.51 4.63 22.37
N ILE A 181 10.26 4.80 22.81
CA ILE A 181 9.32 5.80 22.26
C ILE A 181 9.69 7.24 22.61
N PHE A 182 10.55 7.43 23.60
CA PHE A 182 11.00 8.74 24.06
C PHE A 182 12.51 8.83 23.91
N LYS A 183 12.97 9.96 23.38
CA LYS A 183 14.40 10.31 23.36
C LYS A 183 14.60 11.69 23.98
N GLU A 184 15.69 11.83 24.72
CA GLU A 184 16.07 13.11 25.31
C GLU A 184 16.80 13.98 24.27
N PHE A 185 16.36 15.23 24.14
CA PHE A 185 16.98 16.25 23.30
C PHE A 185 17.18 17.54 24.10
N LYS A 186 18.14 18.36 23.67
CA LYS A 186 18.29 19.72 24.18
C LYS A 186 17.28 20.65 23.52
N VAL A 187 16.40 21.24 24.32
CA VAL A 187 15.35 22.18 23.93
C VAL A 187 15.48 23.40 24.85
N ASN A 188 15.77 24.58 24.29
CA ASN A 188 16.05 25.79 25.07
C ASN A 188 17.08 25.55 26.19
N GLU A 189 18.19 24.90 25.83
CA GLU A 189 19.28 24.50 26.74
C GLU A 189 18.89 23.52 27.86
N LYS A 190 17.64 23.03 27.88
CA LYS A 190 17.15 22.05 28.84
C LYS A 190 16.99 20.69 28.19
N ASN A 191 17.26 19.64 28.95
CA ASN A 191 16.99 18.29 28.49
C ASN A 191 15.49 18.01 28.59
N LYS A 192 14.89 17.62 27.46
CA LYS A 192 13.46 17.33 27.32
C LYS A 192 13.27 16.01 26.59
N LYS A 193 12.32 15.19 27.05
CA LYS A 193 11.95 13.97 26.36
C LYS A 193 10.98 14.31 25.23
N VAL A 194 11.22 13.76 24.06
CA VAL A 194 10.42 14.00 22.85
C VAL A 194 9.92 12.67 22.30
N TRP A 195 8.68 12.66 21.80
CA TRP A 195 8.03 11.48 21.23
C TRP A 195 8.64 11.07 19.88
N CYS A 196 9.00 9.78 19.76
CA CYS A 196 9.61 9.14 18.60
C CYS A 196 9.00 7.73 18.42
N THR A 197 7.91 7.60 17.66
CA THR A 197 7.15 6.33 17.51
C THR A 197 7.96 5.25 16.79
N PHE A 198 8.74 5.64 15.77
CA PHE A 198 9.38 4.71 14.84
C PHE A 198 10.89 4.61 15.05
N SER A 199 11.59 5.74 15.01
CA SER A 199 13.02 5.82 15.29
C SER A 199 13.35 7.15 15.94
N HIS A 200 14.54 7.22 16.54
CA HIS A 200 15.05 8.44 17.18
C HIS A 200 15.47 9.55 16.22
N ASP A 201 15.36 9.30 14.91
CA ASP A 201 15.51 10.28 13.84
C ASP A 201 14.14 10.79 13.34
N GLN A 202 13.07 10.05 13.59
CA GLN A 202 11.69 10.37 13.20
C GLN A 202 10.94 10.95 14.40
N ILE A 203 10.85 12.27 14.45
CA ILE A 203 10.25 13.01 15.55
C ILE A 203 8.75 13.23 15.26
N ASP A 204 7.89 12.73 16.14
CA ASP A 204 6.44 12.82 15.97
C ASP A 204 5.93 14.27 16.08
N LEU A 205 5.06 14.62 15.14
CA LEU A 205 4.39 15.92 15.07
C LEU A 205 3.14 15.93 15.97
N ASN A 206 2.90 17.08 16.58
CA ASN A 206 1.84 17.30 17.55
C ASN A 206 0.57 17.82 16.87
N PHE A 207 -0.28 16.92 16.36
CA PHE A 207 -1.55 17.31 15.73
C PHE A 207 -2.56 17.96 16.68
N LYS A 208 -2.32 17.98 18.00
CA LYS A 208 -3.11 18.80 18.93
C LYS A 208 -2.87 20.29 18.69
N ASN A 209 -1.72 20.66 18.13
CA ASN A 209 -1.48 22.00 17.61
C ASN A 209 -2.16 22.15 16.23
N PRO A 210 -3.18 23.02 16.08
CA PRO A 210 -3.88 23.18 14.81
C PRO A 210 -3.00 23.72 13.68
N GLN A 211 -1.89 24.38 13.99
CA GLN A 211 -0.95 24.87 12.98
C GLN A 211 -0.27 23.72 12.22
N VAL A 212 -0.08 22.55 12.85
CA VAL A 212 0.44 21.36 12.18
C VAL A 212 -0.53 20.87 11.10
N LEU A 213 -1.83 20.80 11.41
CA LEU A 213 -2.85 20.43 10.40
C LEU A 213 -2.90 21.44 9.25
N ILE A 214 -2.85 22.73 9.56
CA ILE A 214 -2.82 23.80 8.55
C ILE A 214 -1.60 23.66 7.64
N GLU A 215 -0.42 23.35 8.20
CA GLU A 215 0.80 23.17 7.43
C GLU A 215 0.70 21.98 6.47
N PHE A 216 0.16 20.84 6.92
CA PHE A 216 -0.05 19.71 6.03
C PHE A 216 -1.13 19.97 4.97
N ILE A 217 -2.13 20.81 5.25
CA ILE A 217 -3.09 21.26 4.22
C ILE A 217 -2.36 22.10 3.15
N LYS A 218 -1.43 22.97 3.54
CA LYS A 218 -0.60 23.74 2.58
C LYS A 218 0.31 22.83 1.75
N ILE A 219 0.98 21.87 2.38
CA ILE A 219 1.81 20.86 1.69
C ILE A 219 0.96 20.04 0.72
N PHE A 220 -0.22 19.62 1.14
CA PHE A 220 -1.17 18.90 0.31
C PHE A 220 -1.56 19.71 -0.94
N ILE A 221 -1.92 20.99 -0.76
CA ILE A 221 -2.24 21.91 -1.85
C ILE A 221 -1.04 22.14 -2.77
N PHE A 222 0.17 22.31 -2.21
CA PHE A 222 1.39 22.42 -2.99
C PHE A 222 1.57 21.23 -3.95
N TYR A 223 1.32 20.00 -3.50
CA TYR A 223 1.40 18.84 -4.38
C TYR A 223 0.29 18.80 -5.43
N LEU A 224 -0.92 19.28 -5.11
CA LEU A 224 -1.97 19.47 -6.13
C LEU A 224 -1.54 20.48 -7.20
N GLU A 225 -0.85 21.57 -6.84
CA GLU A 225 -0.26 22.53 -7.80
C GLU A 225 0.79 21.88 -8.70
N LYS A 226 1.47 20.83 -8.21
CA LYS A 226 2.40 20.00 -8.99
C LYS A 226 1.71 18.90 -9.82
N ASN A 227 0.38 18.93 -9.93
CA ASN A 227 -0.44 17.94 -10.65
C ASN A 227 -0.29 16.50 -10.10
N ILE A 228 0.02 16.37 -8.81
CA ILE A 228 -0.02 15.09 -8.10
C ILE A 228 -1.42 14.94 -7.52
N LYS A 229 -2.07 13.81 -7.79
CA LYS A 229 -3.49 13.61 -7.48
C LYS A 229 -3.76 12.44 -6.53
N LYS A 230 -2.81 11.55 -6.35
CA LYS A 230 -3.00 10.37 -5.50
C LYS A 230 -2.04 10.46 -4.31
N PHE A 231 -2.54 10.24 -3.11
CA PHE A 231 -1.79 10.47 -1.89
C PHE A 231 -1.96 9.29 -0.92
N ARG A 232 -0.84 8.68 -0.54
CA ARG A 232 -0.78 7.72 0.57
C ARG A 232 -0.56 8.48 1.88
N LEU A 233 -1.50 8.38 2.81
CA LEU A 233 -1.40 8.95 4.15
C LEU A 233 -0.61 7.97 5.03
N ASP A 234 0.69 8.23 5.16
CA ASP A 234 1.62 7.37 5.89
C ASP A 234 1.47 7.51 7.41
N ALA A 235 1.49 6.38 8.11
CA ALA A 235 1.38 6.32 9.58
C ALA A 235 0.17 7.09 10.15
N ILE A 236 -0.91 7.23 9.38
CA ILE A 236 -2.11 8.02 9.74
C ILE A 236 -2.76 7.55 11.05
N ALA A 237 -2.66 6.25 11.35
CA ALA A 237 -3.19 5.69 12.60
C ALA A 237 -2.47 6.22 13.84
N TYR A 238 -1.23 6.69 13.73
CA TYR A 238 -0.43 7.13 14.87
C TYR A 238 -0.56 8.62 15.18
N ILE A 239 -1.12 9.46 14.31
CA ILE A 239 -0.97 10.93 14.39
C ILE A 239 -1.47 11.60 15.69
N TRP A 240 -2.30 10.91 16.49
CA TRP A 240 -2.88 11.48 17.70
C TRP A 240 -2.47 10.71 18.96
N LYS A 241 -1.86 11.41 19.93
CA LYS A 241 -1.40 10.83 21.19
C LYS A 241 -2.26 11.31 22.35
N GLU A 242 -2.71 10.38 23.17
CA GLU A 242 -3.54 10.66 24.36
C GLU A 242 -3.12 9.75 25.51
N GLU A 243 -2.91 10.32 26.69
CA GLU A 243 -2.54 9.55 27.88
C GLU A 243 -3.57 8.47 28.20
N LYS A 244 -3.10 7.34 28.76
CA LYS A 244 -3.96 6.20 29.12
C LYS A 244 -4.72 5.60 27.93
N THR A 245 -4.12 5.70 26.73
CA THR A 245 -4.61 5.07 25.51
C THR A 245 -3.44 4.40 24.79
N ASN A 246 -3.77 3.56 23.80
CA ASN A 246 -2.76 2.93 22.96
C ASN A 246 -2.13 3.84 21.90
N CYS A 247 -2.58 5.11 21.80
CA CYS A 247 -2.06 6.12 20.86
C CYS A 247 -2.02 5.67 19.39
N ILE A 248 -2.92 4.76 19.02
CA ILE A 248 -3.10 4.29 17.66
C ILE A 248 -4.59 4.25 17.35
N ASN A 249 -4.94 4.59 16.11
CA ASN A 249 -6.29 4.52 15.58
C ASN A 249 -7.33 5.32 16.39
N ARG A 250 -6.93 6.52 16.84
CA ARG A 250 -7.79 7.40 17.65
C ARG A 250 -8.90 8.01 16.78
N PRO A 251 -10.07 8.36 17.37
CA PRO A 251 -11.13 9.07 16.63
C PRO A 251 -10.64 10.34 15.92
N GLU A 252 -9.70 11.06 16.53
CA GLU A 252 -9.09 12.25 15.97
C GLU A 252 -8.30 11.96 14.67
N SER A 253 -7.65 10.79 14.56
CA SER A 253 -7.02 10.33 13.32
C SER A 253 -8.04 10.24 12.19
N HIS A 254 -9.19 9.61 12.44
CA HIS A 254 -10.29 9.52 11.48
C HIS A 254 -10.81 10.90 11.07
N TYR A 255 -11.02 11.82 12.02
CA TYR A 255 -11.51 13.16 11.69
C TYR A 255 -10.52 13.97 10.84
N ILE A 256 -9.21 13.79 11.05
CA ILE A 256 -8.19 14.42 10.20
C ILE A 256 -8.25 13.85 8.78
N VAL A 257 -8.45 12.54 8.60
CA VAL A 257 -8.70 11.95 7.27
C VAL A 257 -9.95 12.56 6.62
N LYS A 258 -11.04 12.74 7.37
CA LYS A 258 -12.26 13.42 6.85
C LYS A 258 -12.00 14.86 6.41
N VAL A 259 -11.11 15.59 7.11
CA VAL A 259 -10.72 16.95 6.69
C VAL A 259 -10.01 16.90 5.34
N PHE A 260 -9.01 16.04 5.18
CA PHE A 260 -8.34 15.88 3.88
C PHE A 260 -9.31 15.42 2.79
N ARG A 261 -10.20 14.47 3.09
CA ARG A 261 -11.23 14.00 2.15
C ARG A 261 -12.14 15.14 1.68
N LEU A 262 -12.63 15.96 2.61
CA LEU A 262 -13.47 17.11 2.31
C LEU A 262 -12.77 18.13 1.40
N ILE A 263 -11.47 18.35 1.64
CA ILE A 263 -10.64 19.25 0.83
C ILE A 263 -10.47 18.68 -0.58
N VAL A 264 -10.09 17.41 -0.68
CA VAL A 264 -9.89 16.70 -1.96
C VAL A 264 -11.15 16.72 -2.81
N ASP A 265 -12.28 16.30 -2.26
CA ASP A 265 -13.54 16.20 -2.99
C ASP A 265 -14.01 17.56 -3.54
N TYR A 266 -13.61 18.66 -2.88
CA TYR A 266 -13.92 20.03 -3.31
C TYR A 266 -12.94 20.58 -4.35
N LEU A 267 -11.65 20.23 -4.24
CA LEU A 267 -10.57 20.78 -5.06
C LEU A 267 -10.37 20.01 -6.36
N ASP A 268 -10.36 18.69 -6.32
CA ASP A 268 -10.09 17.84 -7.49
C ASP A 268 -10.80 16.48 -7.36
N SER A 269 -11.83 16.25 -8.17
CA SER A 269 -12.63 15.02 -8.10
C SER A 269 -11.92 13.76 -8.63
N GLU A 270 -10.74 13.92 -9.24
CA GLU A 270 -9.90 12.81 -9.70
C GLU A 270 -8.87 12.38 -8.64
N SER A 271 -8.70 13.20 -7.61
CA SER A 271 -7.71 12.95 -6.56
C SER A 271 -8.18 11.87 -5.59
N ILE A 272 -7.24 11.04 -5.16
CA ILE A 272 -7.48 9.85 -4.35
C ILE A 272 -6.63 9.93 -3.08
N LEU A 273 -7.28 9.61 -1.97
CA LEU A 273 -6.63 9.43 -0.68
C LEU A 273 -6.58 7.95 -0.35
N VAL A 274 -5.38 7.45 -0.08
CA VAL A 274 -5.12 6.07 0.30
C VAL A 274 -4.59 6.07 1.73
N THR A 275 -5.25 5.39 2.66
CA THR A 275 -4.70 5.23 4.02
C THR A 275 -3.83 4.00 4.10
N GLU A 276 -2.67 4.15 4.73
CA GLU A 276 -1.84 3.03 5.12
C GLU A 276 -1.98 2.77 6.62
N THR A 277 -2.58 1.63 6.95
CA THR A 277 -2.83 1.22 8.34
C THR A 277 -2.61 -0.28 8.51
N ASN A 278 -1.40 -0.67 8.92
CA ASN A 278 -1.03 -2.05 9.28
C ASN A 278 -1.60 -2.46 10.65
N ILE A 279 -2.94 -2.51 10.75
CA ILE A 279 -3.73 -2.86 11.93
C ILE A 279 -4.73 -3.99 11.58
N PRO A 280 -5.37 -4.65 12.56
CA PRO A 280 -6.34 -5.71 12.29
C PRO A 280 -7.45 -5.28 11.33
N ASN A 281 -7.96 -6.23 10.54
CA ASN A 281 -8.82 -5.94 9.38
C ASN A 281 -10.03 -5.04 9.69
N LYS A 282 -10.72 -5.27 10.81
CA LYS A 282 -11.90 -4.47 11.20
C LYS A 282 -11.55 -2.99 11.45
N GLU A 283 -10.38 -2.73 12.01
CA GLU A 283 -9.89 -1.38 12.25
C GLU A 283 -9.40 -0.72 10.95
N ASN A 284 -8.76 -1.48 10.06
CA ASN A 284 -8.38 -0.97 8.74
C ASN A 284 -9.62 -0.54 7.93
N LEU A 285 -10.69 -1.35 7.98
CA LEU A 285 -11.96 -1.05 7.30
C LEU A 285 -12.66 0.23 7.83
N SER A 286 -12.38 0.67 9.06
CA SER A 286 -13.02 1.89 9.59
C SER A 286 -12.54 3.16 8.89
N TYR A 287 -11.39 3.13 8.21
CA TYR A 287 -10.86 4.26 7.42
C TYR A 287 -11.61 4.53 6.11
N PHE A 288 -12.58 3.69 5.73
CA PHE A 288 -13.59 4.08 4.75
C PHE A 288 -14.63 5.05 5.31
N GLY A 289 -14.76 5.13 6.64
CA GLY A 289 -15.79 5.89 7.33
C GLY A 289 -17.19 5.57 6.83
N ASN A 290 -18.02 6.61 6.67
CA ASN A 290 -19.32 6.53 6.02
C ASN A 290 -19.22 6.93 4.54
N ASN A 291 -18.18 6.45 3.85
CA ASN A 291 -17.79 6.90 2.51
C ASN A 291 -17.29 8.36 2.50
N ASP A 292 -16.77 8.83 3.64
CA ASP A 292 -16.36 10.22 3.88
C ASP A 292 -14.93 10.35 4.45
N GLU A 293 -14.14 9.27 4.41
CA GLU A 293 -12.73 9.23 4.82
C GLU A 293 -11.83 8.88 3.63
N ALA A 294 -10.98 7.86 3.73
CA ALA A 294 -10.12 7.43 2.65
C ALA A 294 -10.98 6.98 1.46
N HIS A 295 -10.50 7.28 0.26
CA HIS A 295 -11.04 6.67 -0.94
C HIS A 295 -10.65 5.20 -0.93
N TRP A 296 -9.35 4.92 -0.76
CA TRP A 296 -8.83 3.56 -0.77
C TRP A 296 -8.11 3.23 0.53
N ILE A 297 -8.09 1.96 0.89
CA ILE A 297 -7.33 1.46 2.04
C ILE A 297 -6.42 0.31 1.58
N TYR A 298 -5.20 0.24 2.12
CA TYR A 298 -4.32 -0.91 1.88
C TYR A 298 -4.94 -2.20 2.40
N ASN A 299 -4.90 -3.26 1.61
CA ASN A 299 -5.38 -4.58 2.01
C ASN A 299 -4.26 -5.42 2.64
N PHE A 300 -3.81 -5.01 3.83
CA PHE A 300 -2.68 -5.63 4.53
C PHE A 300 -2.88 -7.11 4.88
N THR A 301 -4.12 -7.57 5.05
CA THR A 301 -4.41 -8.98 5.36
C THR A 301 -4.15 -9.90 4.17
N LEU A 302 -4.27 -9.41 2.93
CA LEU A 302 -4.17 -10.22 1.72
C LEU A 302 -2.76 -10.83 1.53
N SER A 303 -1.70 -10.03 1.68
CA SER A 303 -0.31 -10.45 1.50
C SER A 303 0.08 -11.65 2.37
N PRO A 304 0.01 -11.57 3.72
CA PRO A 304 0.43 -12.67 4.58
C PRO A 304 -0.49 -13.88 4.48
N LEU A 305 -1.80 -13.70 4.21
CA LEU A 305 -2.71 -14.84 4.01
C LEU A 305 -2.42 -15.62 2.73
N ILE A 306 -2.08 -14.95 1.63
CA ILE A 306 -1.69 -15.63 0.39
C ILE A 306 -0.37 -16.38 0.60
N LEU A 307 0.59 -15.76 1.29
CA LEU A 307 1.84 -16.44 1.65
C LEU A 307 1.58 -17.70 2.47
N TYR A 308 0.80 -17.58 3.55
CA TYR A 308 0.40 -18.72 4.39
C TYR A 308 -0.32 -19.81 3.58
N THR A 309 -1.30 -19.42 2.75
CA THR A 309 -2.11 -20.33 1.92
C THR A 309 -1.26 -21.17 0.98
N LEU A 310 -0.38 -20.52 0.20
CA LEU A 310 0.47 -21.20 -0.78
C LEU A 310 1.61 -21.97 -0.13
N SER A 311 2.06 -21.55 1.05
CA SER A 311 3.08 -22.29 1.79
C SER A 311 2.52 -23.56 2.45
N ASN A 312 1.22 -23.58 2.79
CA ASN A 312 0.55 -24.71 3.41
C ASN A 312 -0.20 -25.60 2.41
N GLY A 313 -0.46 -25.11 1.19
CA GLY A 313 -1.26 -25.83 0.20
C GLY A 313 -2.75 -25.92 0.57
N ASN A 314 -3.25 -24.95 1.35
CA ASN A 314 -4.61 -24.97 1.90
C ASN A 314 -5.25 -23.57 1.85
N SER A 315 -6.34 -23.46 1.10
CA SER A 315 -7.10 -22.22 0.85
C SER A 315 -8.15 -21.90 1.90
N GLN A 316 -8.36 -22.73 2.92
CA GLN A 316 -9.45 -22.60 3.89
C GLN A 316 -9.43 -21.24 4.62
N THR A 317 -8.27 -20.81 5.13
CA THR A 317 -8.15 -19.55 5.87
C THR A 317 -8.39 -18.35 4.95
N LEU A 318 -7.79 -18.35 3.75
CA LEU A 318 -8.01 -17.30 2.74
C LEU A 318 -9.48 -17.23 2.30
N ARG A 319 -10.11 -18.40 2.06
CA ARG A 319 -11.54 -18.49 1.70
C ARG A 319 -12.41 -17.90 2.80
N ARG A 320 -12.23 -18.34 4.06
CA ARG A 320 -12.98 -17.82 5.22
C ARG A 320 -12.82 -16.32 5.37
N TRP A 321 -11.59 -15.80 5.30
CA TRP A 321 -11.34 -14.37 5.34
C TRP A 321 -12.05 -13.63 4.19
N SER A 322 -11.90 -14.10 2.95
CA SER A 322 -12.51 -13.44 1.78
C SER A 322 -14.04 -13.39 1.87
N MET A 323 -14.69 -14.41 2.45
CA MET A 323 -16.14 -14.44 2.69
C MET A 323 -16.60 -13.41 3.74
N THR A 324 -15.69 -12.94 4.59
CA THR A 324 -15.99 -11.91 5.62
C THR A 324 -15.71 -10.49 5.15
N MET A 325 -15.04 -10.32 4.01
CA MET A 325 -14.72 -8.99 3.49
C MET A 325 -16.00 -8.32 2.98
N PRO A 326 -16.35 -7.12 3.47
CA PRO A 326 -17.49 -6.40 2.93
C PRO A 326 -17.16 -5.94 1.50
N PRO A 327 -18.14 -5.90 0.59
CA PRO A 327 -17.97 -5.22 -0.69
C PRO A 327 -17.62 -3.74 -0.45
N ALA A 328 -16.70 -3.19 -1.23
CA ALA A 328 -16.39 -1.78 -1.17
C ALA A 328 -17.62 -0.97 -1.61
N LYS A 329 -17.88 0.13 -0.91
CA LYS A 329 -18.95 1.06 -1.29
C LYS A 329 -18.54 1.80 -2.57
N HIS A 330 -19.52 2.31 -3.32
CA HIS A 330 -19.24 3.13 -4.50
C HIS A 330 -18.31 4.30 -4.16
N GLY A 331 -17.23 4.45 -4.94
CA GLY A 331 -16.15 5.43 -4.71
C GLY A 331 -15.06 5.00 -3.74
N ASN A 332 -15.21 3.83 -3.08
CA ASN A 332 -14.18 3.22 -2.26
C ASN A 332 -13.56 2.00 -2.94
N SER A 333 -12.32 1.67 -2.57
CA SER A 333 -11.64 0.48 -3.09
C SER A 333 -10.61 -0.07 -2.11
N TYR A 334 -10.39 -1.37 -2.16
CA TYR A 334 -9.20 -1.98 -1.59
C TYR A 334 -7.99 -1.69 -2.49
N PHE A 335 -6.83 -1.45 -1.88
CA PHE A 335 -5.54 -1.35 -2.56
C PHE A 335 -4.77 -2.65 -2.28
N ASN A 336 -4.85 -3.57 -3.23
CA ASN A 336 -4.39 -4.96 -3.09
C ASN A 336 -2.91 -5.08 -3.47
N PHE A 337 -2.09 -5.61 -2.56
CA PHE A 337 -0.66 -5.79 -2.78
C PHE A 337 -0.18 -7.08 -2.10
N LEU A 338 0.96 -7.62 -2.57
CA LEU A 338 1.61 -8.79 -1.94
C LEU A 338 2.94 -8.45 -1.28
N ALA A 339 3.61 -7.39 -1.73
CA ALA A 339 4.86 -6.92 -1.15
C ALA A 339 4.94 -5.40 -1.29
N SER A 340 5.66 -4.77 -0.37
CA SER A 340 5.92 -3.33 -0.36
C SER A 340 7.39 -3.08 -0.02
N HIS A 341 7.74 -1.83 0.26
CA HIS A 341 9.04 -1.46 0.81
C HIS A 341 9.22 -1.94 2.26
N ASP A 342 8.14 -2.30 2.95
CA ASP A 342 8.19 -2.91 4.29
C ASP A 342 8.27 -4.44 4.21
N GLY A 343 8.51 -5.06 5.36
CA GLY A 343 8.34 -6.50 5.49
C GLY A 343 6.86 -6.90 5.44
N ILE A 344 6.60 -8.18 5.23
CA ILE A 344 5.24 -8.73 5.24
C ILE A 344 4.72 -8.66 6.69
N GLY A 345 3.76 -7.77 6.94
CA GLY A 345 3.20 -7.53 8.26
C GLY A 345 2.46 -8.75 8.83
N LEU A 346 2.66 -9.02 10.11
CA LEU A 346 2.08 -10.19 10.80
C LEU A 346 0.82 -9.86 11.60
N ARG A 347 0.65 -8.60 12.03
CA ARG A 347 -0.57 -8.15 12.72
C ARG A 347 -1.88 -8.48 11.97
N PRO A 348 -1.93 -8.36 10.63
CA PRO A 348 -3.12 -8.71 9.88
C PRO A 348 -3.51 -10.21 9.92
N LEU A 349 -2.63 -11.09 10.43
CA LEU A 349 -2.93 -12.51 10.66
C LEU A 349 -3.55 -12.80 12.04
N GLU A 350 -3.53 -11.84 12.96
CA GLU A 350 -4.11 -11.98 14.30
C GLU A 350 -5.59 -12.40 14.19
N GLY A 351 -5.94 -13.55 14.79
CA GLY A 351 -7.29 -14.12 14.73
C GLY A 351 -7.60 -14.99 13.51
N TYR A 352 -6.68 -15.12 12.55
CA TYR A 352 -6.81 -16.00 11.38
C TYR A 352 -5.86 -17.20 11.40
N VAL A 353 -4.65 -17.02 11.94
CA VAL A 353 -3.61 -18.05 12.01
C VAL A 353 -3.21 -18.25 13.47
N GLU A 354 -3.12 -19.51 13.90
CA GLU A 354 -2.77 -19.85 15.29
C GLU A 354 -1.28 -19.65 15.56
N GLY A 355 -0.90 -19.47 16.84
CA GLY A 355 0.47 -19.15 17.23
C GLY A 355 1.51 -20.19 16.81
N ASN A 356 1.18 -21.48 16.89
CA ASN A 356 2.09 -22.56 16.46
C ASN A 356 2.30 -22.54 14.94
N GLU A 357 1.23 -22.42 14.16
CA GLU A 357 1.31 -22.34 12.70
C GLU A 357 2.06 -21.07 12.24
N LEU A 358 1.87 -19.96 12.95
CA LEU A 358 2.62 -18.73 12.71
C LEU A 358 4.11 -18.96 12.94
N ASN A 359 4.51 -19.57 14.07
CA ASN A 359 5.91 -19.88 14.35
C ASN A 359 6.53 -20.78 13.27
N GLU A 360 5.81 -21.80 12.82
CA GLU A 360 6.26 -22.67 11.71
C GLU A 360 6.44 -21.90 10.40
N LEU A 361 5.56 -20.94 10.10
CA LEU A 361 5.71 -20.04 8.96
C LEU A 361 6.97 -19.17 9.11
N LEU A 362 7.20 -18.59 10.28
CA LEU A 362 8.38 -17.74 10.54
C LEU A 362 9.68 -18.52 10.38
N THR A 363 9.80 -19.68 11.03
CA THR A 363 10.98 -20.56 10.89
C THR A 363 11.24 -20.93 9.44
N ARG A 364 10.18 -21.18 8.66
CA ARG A 364 10.29 -21.48 7.23
C ARG A 364 10.81 -20.28 6.45
N MET A 365 10.28 -19.08 6.69
CA MET A 365 10.74 -17.87 6.00
C MET A 365 12.21 -17.53 6.33
N GLU A 366 12.63 -17.75 7.58
CA GLU A 366 14.04 -17.62 7.98
C GLU A 366 14.92 -18.66 7.27
N SER A 367 14.45 -19.90 7.12
CA SER A 367 15.16 -20.93 6.35
C SER A 367 15.34 -20.57 4.87
N TYR A 368 14.50 -19.68 4.34
CA TYR A 368 14.59 -19.14 2.97
C TYR A 368 15.51 -17.91 2.88
N GLY A 369 16.12 -17.53 3.99
CA GLY A 369 17.01 -16.38 4.15
C GLY A 369 16.29 -15.09 4.52
N GLY A 370 15.01 -15.16 4.89
CA GLY A 370 14.27 -14.04 5.46
C GLY A 370 14.78 -13.66 6.85
N LYS A 371 14.38 -12.48 7.32
CA LYS A 371 14.71 -11.95 8.65
C LYS A 371 13.44 -11.46 9.34
N ILE A 372 13.29 -11.68 10.64
CA ILE A 372 12.10 -11.24 11.38
C ILE A 372 12.40 -9.93 12.12
N SER A 373 11.56 -8.91 11.89
CA SER A 373 11.52 -7.71 12.72
C SER A 373 10.57 -7.92 13.88
N TYR A 374 10.86 -7.31 15.02
CA TYR A 374 10.05 -7.42 16.23
C TYR A 374 9.45 -6.06 16.62
N ARG A 375 8.38 -6.13 17.40
CA ARG A 375 7.75 -5.00 18.07
C ARG A 375 7.68 -5.26 19.58
N THR A 376 7.55 -4.20 20.37
CA THR A 376 7.36 -4.34 21.82
C THR A 376 5.89 -4.50 22.18
N SER A 377 5.57 -5.50 23.00
CA SER A 377 4.25 -5.72 23.59
C SER A 377 3.94 -4.70 24.69
N GLN A 378 2.69 -4.67 25.16
CA GLN A 378 2.33 -3.85 26.32
C GLN A 378 3.02 -4.28 27.63
N TRP A 379 3.58 -5.49 27.67
CA TRP A 379 4.32 -6.05 28.80
C TRP A 379 5.84 -5.94 28.64
N GLY A 380 6.32 -5.40 27.52
CA GLY A 380 7.76 -5.24 27.24
C GLY A 380 8.38 -6.37 26.42
N ASP A 381 7.64 -7.44 26.15
CA ASP A 381 8.15 -8.57 25.37
C ASP A 381 8.30 -8.24 23.88
N GLU A 382 9.27 -8.87 23.22
CA GLU A 382 9.42 -8.79 21.77
C GLU A 382 8.49 -9.78 21.07
N ILE A 383 7.63 -9.27 20.18
CA ILE A 383 6.69 -10.06 19.39
C ILE A 383 7.04 -9.90 17.91
N PRO A 384 7.09 -10.98 17.11
CA PRO A 384 7.26 -10.89 15.67
C PRO A 384 6.28 -9.89 15.04
N TYR A 385 6.81 -8.99 14.20
CA TYR A 385 6.04 -7.91 13.59
C TYR A 385 5.98 -8.02 12.07
N GLU A 386 7.11 -8.31 11.43
CA GLU A 386 7.25 -8.36 9.97
C GLU A 386 8.20 -9.47 9.54
N ILE A 387 7.90 -10.13 8.42
CA ILE A 387 8.83 -11.01 7.71
C ILE A 387 9.52 -10.18 6.62
N ASN A 388 10.82 -9.93 6.77
CA ASN A 388 11.65 -9.24 5.77
C ASN A 388 12.25 -10.26 4.82
N ILE A 389 11.67 -10.33 3.62
CA ILE A 389 12.07 -11.24 2.56
C ILE A 389 11.57 -10.69 1.21
N SER A 390 12.28 -10.96 0.13
CA SER A 390 11.74 -10.74 -1.21
C SER A 390 10.57 -11.69 -1.46
N LEU A 391 9.52 -11.19 -2.11
CA LEU A 391 8.31 -12.00 -2.36
C LEU A 391 8.61 -13.25 -3.19
N LEU A 392 9.60 -13.21 -4.08
CA LEU A 392 10.00 -14.39 -4.83
C LEU A 392 10.63 -15.45 -3.92
N ASP A 393 11.51 -15.05 -2.99
CA ASP A 393 12.18 -15.99 -2.09
C ASP A 393 11.25 -16.54 -0.99
N SER A 394 10.18 -15.85 -0.63
CA SER A 394 9.16 -16.40 0.28
C SER A 394 8.43 -17.62 -0.29
N PHE A 395 8.45 -17.79 -1.62
CA PHE A 395 7.89 -18.95 -2.32
C PHE A 395 8.94 -20.00 -2.71
N LYS A 396 10.08 -20.11 -2.00
CA LYS A 396 11.08 -21.17 -2.25
C LYS A 396 10.60 -22.59 -1.93
N GLY A 397 9.70 -22.75 -0.96
CA GLY A 397 9.19 -24.06 -0.54
C GLY A 397 7.88 -24.01 0.23
N THR A 398 7.37 -25.16 0.61
CA THR A 398 6.13 -25.33 1.37
C THR A 398 6.42 -25.89 2.76
N VAL A 399 5.37 -26.24 3.50
CA VAL A 399 5.46 -27.10 4.71
C VAL A 399 6.28 -28.39 4.47
N ASN A 400 6.36 -28.87 3.23
CA ASN A 400 7.12 -30.08 2.87
C ASN A 400 8.59 -29.81 2.48
N GLY A 401 9.07 -28.58 2.62
CA GLY A 401 10.44 -28.18 2.27
C GLY A 401 10.55 -27.48 0.90
N LEU A 402 11.79 -27.34 0.43
CA LEU A 402 12.13 -26.68 -0.84
C LEU A 402 11.65 -27.51 -2.05
N ASP A 403 11.17 -26.84 -3.09
CA ASP A 403 10.77 -27.48 -4.34
C ASP A 403 11.08 -26.60 -5.57
N ALA A 404 10.75 -27.09 -6.76
CA ALA A 404 11.03 -26.40 -8.02
C ALA A 404 9.96 -25.36 -8.43
N TYR A 405 8.86 -25.22 -7.68
CA TYR A 405 7.66 -24.47 -8.08
C TYR A 405 7.66 -23.00 -7.67
N ILE A 406 8.84 -22.40 -7.49
CA ILE A 406 8.96 -21.03 -6.98
C ILE A 406 8.30 -20.00 -7.91
N VAL A 407 8.44 -20.16 -9.23
CA VAL A 407 7.86 -19.24 -10.21
C VAL A 407 6.35 -19.45 -10.30
N GLU A 408 5.91 -20.70 -10.34
CA GLU A 408 4.51 -21.08 -10.44
C GLU A 408 3.73 -20.60 -9.21
N ARG A 409 4.28 -20.79 -8.00
CA ARG A 409 3.69 -20.25 -6.76
C ARG A 409 3.66 -18.74 -6.75
N PHE A 410 4.75 -18.08 -7.14
CA PHE A 410 4.82 -16.63 -7.22
C PHE A 410 3.77 -16.06 -8.18
N LEU A 411 3.59 -16.67 -9.35
CA LEU A 411 2.56 -16.25 -10.32
C LEU A 411 1.14 -16.56 -9.82
N CYS A 412 0.93 -17.72 -9.19
CA CYS A 412 -0.34 -18.07 -8.55
C CYS A 412 -0.75 -17.02 -7.50
N ALA A 413 0.19 -16.59 -6.66
CA ALA A 413 -0.04 -15.55 -5.66
C ALA A 413 -0.59 -14.26 -6.29
N HIS A 414 0.04 -13.80 -7.38
CA HIS A 414 -0.39 -12.59 -8.08
C HIS A 414 -1.70 -12.78 -8.83
N LEU A 415 -1.94 -13.94 -9.45
CA LEU A 415 -3.20 -14.25 -10.12
C LEU A 415 -4.39 -14.27 -9.13
N ILE A 416 -4.16 -14.80 -7.93
CA ILE A 416 -5.12 -14.71 -6.83
C ILE A 416 -5.35 -13.22 -6.48
N MET A 417 -4.30 -12.45 -6.19
CA MET A 417 -4.42 -11.01 -5.85
C MET A 417 -5.15 -10.21 -6.95
N PHE A 418 -4.83 -10.47 -8.21
CA PHE A 418 -5.44 -9.85 -9.38
C PHE A 418 -6.88 -10.27 -9.62
N SER A 419 -7.38 -11.32 -8.97
CA SER A 419 -8.79 -11.70 -9.05
C SER A 419 -9.68 -10.96 -8.05
N PHE A 420 -9.09 -10.45 -6.96
CA PHE A 420 -9.82 -9.77 -5.89
C PHE A 420 -10.39 -8.41 -6.32
N GLU A 421 -11.52 -8.07 -5.73
CA GLU A 421 -12.12 -6.73 -5.74
C GLU A 421 -11.09 -5.72 -5.21
N GLY A 422 -10.92 -4.63 -5.96
CA GLY A 422 -9.96 -3.58 -5.64
C GLY A 422 -8.95 -3.30 -6.76
N VAL A 423 -8.04 -2.38 -6.46
CA VAL A 423 -6.98 -1.92 -7.36
C VAL A 423 -5.68 -2.67 -7.03
N PRO A 424 -5.07 -3.41 -7.97
CA PRO A 424 -3.82 -4.10 -7.75
C PRO A 424 -2.62 -3.15 -7.75
N ALA A 425 -1.70 -3.39 -6.84
CA ALA A 425 -0.45 -2.67 -6.70
C ALA A 425 0.72 -3.66 -6.63
N ILE A 426 1.63 -3.52 -7.59
CA ILE A 426 2.75 -4.41 -7.80
C ILE A 426 4.00 -3.68 -7.36
N TYR A 427 4.75 -4.27 -6.44
CA TYR A 427 6.06 -3.73 -6.09
C TYR A 427 7.08 -4.05 -7.18
N ILE A 428 7.94 -3.10 -7.54
CA ILE A 428 8.90 -3.26 -8.65
C ILE A 428 9.75 -4.52 -8.53
N HIS A 429 10.13 -4.93 -7.32
CA HIS A 429 10.87 -6.17 -7.10
C HIS A 429 10.08 -7.44 -7.41
N SER A 430 8.76 -7.41 -7.24
CA SER A 430 7.88 -8.49 -7.69
C SER A 430 7.78 -8.51 -9.21
N LEU A 431 7.60 -7.35 -9.86
CA LEU A 431 7.55 -7.25 -11.32
C LEU A 431 8.84 -7.76 -11.99
N LEU A 432 9.99 -7.49 -11.36
CA LEU A 432 11.31 -7.86 -11.88
C LEU A 432 11.78 -9.26 -11.45
N GLY A 433 11.05 -9.97 -10.58
CA GLY A 433 11.52 -11.24 -10.01
C GLY A 433 12.83 -11.11 -9.21
N THR A 434 12.94 -10.05 -8.42
CA THR A 434 14.12 -9.73 -7.62
C THR A 434 14.23 -10.69 -6.42
N ARG A 435 15.46 -11.09 -6.09
CA ARG A 435 15.81 -11.98 -4.98
C ARG A 435 16.21 -11.18 -3.74
N ASN A 436 16.41 -11.86 -2.61
CA ASN A 436 16.91 -11.23 -1.39
C ASN A 436 18.23 -10.48 -1.62
N ASN A 437 18.29 -9.23 -1.18
CA ASN A 437 19.48 -8.39 -1.19
C ASN A 437 20.34 -8.65 0.06
N TYR A 438 21.06 -9.77 0.10
CA TYR A 438 21.91 -10.11 1.24
C TYR A 438 23.03 -9.09 1.49
N GLU A 439 23.55 -8.46 0.44
CA GLU A 439 24.58 -7.43 0.53
C GLU A 439 24.14 -6.23 1.39
N SER A 440 22.85 -5.84 1.32
CA SER A 440 22.32 -4.77 2.19
C SER A 440 22.39 -5.15 3.67
N ILE A 441 22.13 -6.40 4.00
CA ILE A 441 22.17 -6.87 5.39
C ILE A 441 23.62 -6.95 5.88
N GLU A 442 24.53 -7.43 5.04
CA GLU A 442 25.98 -7.49 5.34
C GLU A 442 26.58 -6.09 5.56
N LYS A 443 26.08 -5.08 4.84
CA LYS A 443 26.46 -3.67 5.02
C LYS A 443 25.83 -3.00 6.25
N GLY A 444 25.03 -3.72 7.03
CA GLY A 444 24.42 -3.23 8.26
C GLY A 444 23.19 -2.33 8.06
N PHE A 445 22.57 -2.36 6.88
CA PHE A 445 21.27 -1.70 6.69
C PHE A 445 20.18 -2.42 7.48
N GLU A 446 19.05 -1.73 7.71
CA GLU A 446 17.87 -2.32 8.34
C GLU A 446 17.37 -3.58 7.62
N LEU A 447 16.72 -4.50 8.37
CA LEU A 447 16.29 -5.80 7.84
C LEU A 447 15.40 -5.69 6.60
N ARG A 448 14.57 -4.64 6.50
CA ARG A 448 13.70 -4.36 5.35
C ARG A 448 14.49 -4.12 4.05
N ALA A 449 15.75 -3.69 4.13
CA ALA A 449 16.60 -3.44 2.96
C ALA A 449 16.84 -4.70 2.11
N ILE A 450 16.65 -5.90 2.68
CA ILE A 450 16.69 -7.17 1.95
C ILE A 450 15.72 -7.21 0.76
N ASN A 451 14.63 -6.43 0.81
CA ASN A 451 13.63 -6.31 -0.25
C ASN A 451 13.65 -4.90 -0.90
N ARG A 452 14.81 -4.25 -0.97
CA ARG A 452 14.99 -2.91 -1.57
C ARG A 452 16.24 -2.87 -2.47
N TYR A 453 16.38 -3.86 -3.34
CA TYR A 453 17.53 -3.96 -4.23
C TYR A 453 17.59 -2.77 -5.20
N ARG A 454 18.78 -2.23 -5.46
CA ARG A 454 18.96 -1.16 -6.46
C ARG A 454 19.58 -1.74 -7.72
N TRP A 455 18.77 -1.90 -8.76
CA TRP A 455 19.24 -2.45 -10.03
C TRP A 455 20.12 -1.46 -10.78
N ASN A 456 21.27 -1.92 -11.28
CA ASN A 456 21.92 -1.21 -12.37
C ASN A 456 21.06 -1.33 -13.64
N LYS A 457 20.79 -0.21 -14.32
CA LYS A 457 19.98 -0.15 -15.53
C LYS A 457 20.44 -1.15 -16.60
N LYS A 458 21.75 -1.21 -16.90
CA LYS A 458 22.26 -2.12 -17.92
C LYS A 458 21.99 -3.58 -17.54
N GLU A 459 22.29 -3.94 -16.29
CA GLU A 459 22.10 -5.30 -15.79
C GLU A 459 20.64 -5.77 -15.91
N ILE A 460 19.69 -4.96 -15.45
CA ILE A 460 18.28 -5.37 -15.50
C ILE A 460 17.76 -5.42 -16.94
N PHE A 461 18.22 -4.52 -17.82
CA PHE A 461 17.88 -4.57 -19.24
C PHE A 461 18.38 -5.87 -19.90
N ASP A 462 19.64 -6.24 -19.64
CA ASP A 462 20.23 -7.49 -20.16
C ASP A 462 19.45 -8.72 -19.67
N LYS A 463 19.07 -8.73 -18.38
CA LYS A 463 18.25 -9.81 -17.81
C LYS A 463 16.87 -9.90 -18.47
N LEU A 464 16.16 -8.78 -18.62
CA LEU A 464 14.80 -8.76 -19.19
C LEU A 464 14.77 -9.07 -20.70
N ASN A 465 15.80 -8.66 -21.44
CA ASN A 465 15.94 -8.96 -22.86
C ASN A 465 16.30 -10.43 -23.13
N ASN A 466 16.94 -11.12 -22.17
CA ASN A 466 17.23 -12.54 -22.29
C ASN A 466 16.03 -13.41 -21.84
N PRO A 467 15.30 -14.09 -22.76
CA PRO A 467 14.09 -14.87 -22.44
C PRO A 467 14.34 -16.07 -21.52
N LYS A 468 15.60 -16.50 -21.36
CA LYS A 468 15.96 -17.64 -20.52
C LYS A 468 16.03 -17.29 -19.03
N THR A 469 16.17 -16.02 -18.68
CA THR A 469 16.29 -15.60 -17.28
C THR A 469 14.95 -15.71 -16.56
N ILE A 470 15.01 -15.95 -15.25
CA ILE A 470 13.82 -15.94 -14.39
C ILE A 470 13.15 -14.55 -14.38
N ASN A 471 13.95 -13.48 -14.38
CA ASN A 471 13.47 -12.11 -14.43
C ASN A 471 12.61 -11.85 -15.67
N SER A 472 13.11 -12.24 -16.86
CA SER A 472 12.36 -12.08 -18.11
C SER A 472 11.07 -12.90 -18.13
N LYS A 473 11.11 -14.15 -17.64
CA LYS A 473 9.91 -15.01 -17.55
C LYS A 473 8.84 -14.41 -16.64
N ILE A 474 9.22 -13.99 -15.43
CA ILE A 474 8.30 -13.34 -14.47
C ILE A 474 7.77 -12.04 -15.07
N PHE A 475 8.65 -11.16 -15.53
CA PHE A 475 8.28 -9.86 -16.09
C PHE A 475 7.25 -10.01 -17.22
N ARG A 476 7.52 -10.86 -18.21
CA ARG A 476 6.61 -11.06 -19.35
C ARG A 476 5.28 -11.66 -18.94
N LYS A 477 5.27 -12.64 -18.03
CA LYS A 477 4.02 -13.25 -17.53
C LYS A 477 3.19 -12.25 -16.74
N MET A 478 3.81 -11.53 -15.81
CA MET A 478 3.15 -10.47 -15.04
C MET A 478 2.59 -9.38 -15.96
N ASN A 479 3.39 -8.89 -16.90
CA ASN A 479 2.97 -7.85 -17.83
C ASN A 479 1.81 -8.31 -18.74
N LYS A 480 1.82 -9.58 -19.18
CA LYS A 480 0.74 -10.16 -19.98
C LYS A 480 -0.54 -10.32 -19.18
N ILE A 481 -0.45 -10.77 -17.92
CA ILE A 481 -1.63 -10.92 -17.05
C ILE A 481 -2.26 -9.55 -16.75
N LEU A 482 -1.44 -8.50 -16.54
CA LEU A 482 -1.93 -7.14 -16.36
C LEU A 482 -2.64 -6.60 -17.60
N GLU A 483 -2.11 -6.89 -18.80
CA GLU A 483 -2.77 -6.59 -20.07
C GLU A 483 -4.13 -7.27 -20.19
N ILE A 484 -4.18 -8.59 -19.91
CA ILE A 484 -5.42 -9.36 -19.94
C ILE A 484 -6.42 -8.74 -18.95
N ARG A 485 -5.99 -8.47 -17.71
CA ARG A 485 -6.85 -7.94 -16.65
C ARG A 485 -7.46 -6.59 -17.03
N SER A 486 -6.68 -5.67 -17.60
CA SER A 486 -7.17 -4.32 -17.95
C SER A 486 -8.23 -4.35 -19.05
N GLN A 487 -8.32 -5.43 -19.83
CA GLN A 487 -9.36 -5.55 -20.85
C GLN A 487 -10.70 -6.09 -20.31
N GLN A 488 -10.77 -6.48 -19.02
CA GLN A 488 -11.97 -7.12 -18.46
C GLN A 488 -12.79 -6.19 -17.56
N PRO A 489 -14.01 -5.76 -17.96
CA PRO A 489 -14.87 -4.95 -17.10
C PRO A 489 -15.29 -5.65 -15.80
N ALA A 490 -15.28 -7.00 -15.73
CA ALA A 490 -15.56 -7.73 -14.49
C ALA A 490 -14.49 -7.52 -13.40
N PHE A 491 -13.31 -7.02 -13.76
CA PHE A 491 -12.25 -6.69 -12.80
C PHE A 491 -12.32 -5.27 -12.24
N ASP A 492 -13.31 -4.46 -12.65
CA ASP A 492 -13.60 -3.14 -12.07
C ASP A 492 -13.68 -3.24 -10.53
N PRO A 493 -13.06 -2.32 -9.77
CA PRO A 493 -13.10 -2.35 -8.30
C PRO A 493 -14.51 -2.36 -7.69
N GLU A 494 -15.52 -1.85 -8.40
CA GLU A 494 -16.92 -1.86 -7.97
C GLU A 494 -17.74 -3.00 -8.65
N ALA A 495 -17.09 -3.91 -9.38
CA ALA A 495 -17.71 -5.11 -9.91
C ALA A 495 -18.09 -6.09 -8.79
N THR A 496 -19.13 -6.89 -9.01
CA THR A 496 -19.58 -7.86 -8.02
C THR A 496 -18.51 -8.94 -7.83
N GLN A 497 -18.30 -9.34 -6.57
CA GLN A 497 -17.42 -10.44 -6.19
C GLN A 497 -18.17 -11.47 -5.34
N PHE A 498 -17.88 -12.75 -5.58
CA PHE A 498 -18.32 -13.85 -4.70
C PHE A 498 -17.20 -14.89 -4.52
N THR A 499 -16.96 -15.31 -3.28
CA THR A 499 -15.99 -16.38 -2.99
C THR A 499 -16.62 -17.75 -3.21
N LEU A 500 -15.97 -18.59 -4.01
CA LEU A 500 -16.41 -19.96 -4.31
C LEU A 500 -15.96 -20.94 -3.22
N ASN A 501 -16.74 -22.00 -3.02
CA ASN A 501 -16.38 -23.10 -2.12
C ASN A 501 -15.98 -24.34 -2.94
N LEU A 502 -14.68 -24.45 -3.23
CA LEU A 502 -14.10 -25.50 -4.10
C LEU A 502 -13.22 -26.50 -3.31
N GLY A 503 -13.48 -26.67 -2.01
CA GLY A 503 -12.61 -27.43 -1.12
C GLY A 503 -11.37 -26.63 -0.68
N ASN A 504 -10.35 -27.31 -0.15
CA ASN A 504 -9.18 -26.65 0.44
C ASN A 504 -7.97 -26.56 -0.51
N GLU A 505 -7.95 -27.32 -1.60
CA GLU A 505 -6.81 -27.39 -2.52
C GLU A 505 -6.98 -26.47 -3.74
N LEU A 506 -8.20 -26.00 -3.98
CA LEU A 506 -8.53 -24.94 -4.93
C LEU A 506 -9.02 -23.70 -4.18
N PHE A 507 -8.61 -22.53 -4.64
CA PHE A 507 -9.20 -21.25 -4.26
C PHE A 507 -9.95 -20.68 -5.46
N GLY A 508 -11.11 -20.05 -5.23
CA GLY A 508 -11.89 -19.51 -6.34
C GLY A 508 -12.71 -18.27 -5.97
N ILE A 509 -12.78 -17.34 -6.91
CA ILE A 509 -13.62 -16.15 -6.86
C ILE A 509 -14.37 -16.03 -8.18
N TRP A 510 -15.65 -15.68 -8.11
CA TRP A 510 -16.44 -15.24 -9.24
C TRP A 510 -16.53 -13.71 -9.25
N ARG A 511 -16.30 -13.11 -10.42
CA ARG A 511 -16.46 -11.68 -10.68
C ARG A 511 -17.51 -11.46 -11.77
N GLN A 512 -18.35 -10.44 -11.59
CA GLN A 512 -19.34 -10.03 -12.59
C GLN A 512 -19.32 -8.51 -12.77
N ASP A 513 -19.23 -8.06 -14.02
CA ASP A 513 -19.26 -6.63 -14.35
C ASP A 513 -20.59 -5.97 -13.97
N LYS A 514 -20.60 -4.64 -13.82
CA LYS A 514 -21.77 -3.86 -13.40
C LYS A 514 -22.98 -4.06 -14.30
N ASN A 515 -22.75 -4.32 -15.58
CA ASN A 515 -23.79 -4.51 -16.59
C ASN A 515 -24.25 -5.97 -16.73
N LYS A 516 -23.65 -6.90 -15.97
CA LYS A 516 -23.91 -8.35 -16.03
C LYS A 516 -23.70 -8.94 -17.43
N THR A 517 -22.80 -8.35 -18.22
CA THR A 517 -22.42 -8.80 -19.55
C THR A 517 -21.23 -9.76 -19.54
N GLN A 518 -20.42 -9.71 -18.48
CA GLN A 518 -19.24 -10.54 -18.30
C GLN A 518 -19.24 -11.20 -16.92
N SER A 519 -18.96 -12.49 -16.90
CA SER A 519 -18.67 -13.28 -15.71
C SER A 519 -17.29 -13.91 -15.86
N ILE A 520 -16.46 -13.81 -14.83
CA ILE A 520 -15.14 -14.45 -14.78
C ILE A 520 -15.04 -15.30 -13.52
N PHE A 521 -14.74 -16.58 -13.68
CA PHE A 521 -14.40 -17.49 -12.61
C PHE A 521 -12.88 -17.61 -12.53
N CYS A 522 -12.30 -16.97 -11.50
CA CYS A 522 -10.88 -17.03 -11.21
C CYS A 522 -10.62 -18.19 -10.26
N ILE A 523 -9.92 -19.22 -10.72
CA ILE A 523 -9.71 -20.46 -9.98
C ILE A 523 -8.22 -20.76 -9.95
N SER A 524 -7.69 -21.04 -8.77
CA SER A 524 -6.27 -21.27 -8.53
C SER A 524 -6.07 -22.57 -7.77
N ASN A 525 -5.25 -23.46 -8.32
CA ASN A 525 -4.70 -24.57 -7.56
C ASN A 525 -3.67 -24.02 -6.56
N VAL A 526 -3.85 -24.28 -5.27
CA VAL A 526 -2.91 -23.79 -4.24
C VAL A 526 -1.88 -24.86 -3.85
N THR A 527 -1.83 -25.99 -4.55
CA THR A 527 -0.96 -27.15 -4.22
C THR A 527 0.09 -27.45 -5.29
N ASN A 528 1.08 -28.27 -4.93
CA ASN A 528 2.12 -28.77 -5.83
C ASN A 528 1.71 -30.02 -6.62
N ARG A 529 0.43 -30.40 -6.61
CA ARG A 529 -0.11 -31.56 -7.34
C ARG A 529 -1.19 -31.09 -8.29
N SER A 530 -1.42 -31.83 -9.37
CA SER A 530 -2.56 -31.57 -10.24
C SER A 530 -3.87 -31.70 -9.46
N LYS A 531 -4.82 -30.81 -9.74
CA LYS A 531 -6.16 -30.81 -9.14
C LYS A 531 -7.23 -30.71 -10.20
N THR A 532 -8.29 -31.48 -10.01
CA THR A 532 -9.42 -31.49 -10.93
C THR A 532 -10.49 -30.53 -10.44
N LEU A 533 -10.96 -29.66 -11.34
CA LEU A 533 -12.12 -28.83 -11.16
C LEU A 533 -13.28 -29.45 -11.93
N THR A 534 -14.35 -29.82 -11.22
CA THR A 534 -15.62 -30.18 -11.85
C THR A 534 -16.37 -28.91 -12.23
N LEU A 535 -16.65 -28.68 -13.51
CA LEU A 535 -17.19 -27.40 -14.00
C LEU A 535 -18.62 -27.12 -13.54
N THR A 536 -19.38 -28.16 -13.18
CA THR A 536 -20.69 -28.00 -12.54
C THR A 536 -20.62 -27.29 -11.19
N SER A 537 -19.47 -27.30 -10.50
CA SER A 537 -19.28 -26.60 -9.22
C SER A 537 -19.24 -25.07 -9.34
N ILE A 538 -19.03 -24.55 -10.56
CA ILE A 538 -18.95 -23.10 -10.82
C ILE A 538 -20.13 -22.57 -11.64
N ASN A 539 -21.11 -23.41 -11.97
CA ASN A 539 -22.38 -23.02 -12.61
C ASN A 539 -22.19 -22.19 -13.91
N LEU A 540 -21.36 -22.67 -14.84
CA LEU A 540 -21.25 -22.05 -16.16
C LEU A 540 -22.61 -22.04 -16.86
N ILE A 541 -22.96 -20.92 -17.48
CA ILE A 541 -24.28 -20.70 -18.09
C ILE A 541 -24.36 -21.44 -19.43
N GLU A 542 -25.39 -22.28 -19.60
CA GLU A 542 -25.67 -22.99 -20.85
C GLU A 542 -25.98 -22.02 -22.00
N GLY A 543 -25.54 -22.35 -23.21
CA GLY A 543 -25.73 -21.52 -24.40
C GLY A 543 -24.75 -20.35 -24.54
N GLN A 544 -23.89 -20.10 -23.53
CA GLN A 544 -22.77 -19.16 -23.65
C GLN A 544 -21.48 -19.90 -24.04
N LYS A 545 -20.58 -19.19 -24.74
CA LYS A 545 -19.23 -19.67 -25.00
C LYS A 545 -18.35 -19.33 -23.82
N TRP A 546 -17.57 -20.30 -23.35
CA TRP A 546 -16.65 -20.13 -22.23
C TRP A 546 -15.22 -20.51 -22.66
N TRP A 547 -14.23 -19.80 -22.14
CA TRP A 547 -12.81 -20.12 -22.34
C TRP A 547 -11.98 -19.53 -21.20
N ASP A 548 -10.75 -19.99 -21.07
CA ASP A 548 -9.78 -19.46 -20.11
C ASP A 548 -8.97 -18.30 -20.72
N LEU A 549 -9.04 -17.12 -20.10
CA LEU A 549 -8.28 -15.93 -20.54
C LEU A 549 -6.76 -16.11 -20.48
N ILE A 550 -6.25 -17.03 -19.65
CA ILE A 550 -4.81 -17.19 -19.42
C ILE A 550 -4.20 -18.15 -20.46
N THR A 551 -4.88 -19.26 -20.74
CA THR A 551 -4.41 -20.27 -21.71
C THR A 551 -5.04 -20.14 -23.09
N GLU A 552 -6.07 -19.30 -23.23
CA GLU A 552 -6.85 -19.09 -24.46
C GLU A 552 -7.59 -20.35 -24.96
N ASN A 553 -7.76 -21.36 -24.08
CA ASN A 553 -8.43 -22.61 -24.40
C ASN A 553 -9.95 -22.52 -24.16
N TYR A 554 -10.74 -23.00 -25.12
CA TYR A 554 -12.20 -23.12 -24.99
C TYR A 554 -12.62 -24.21 -24.03
N ILE A 555 -13.69 -23.94 -23.28
CA ILE A 555 -14.42 -24.94 -22.50
C ILE A 555 -15.49 -25.56 -23.42
N THR A 556 -15.25 -26.81 -23.84
CA THR A 556 -16.12 -27.53 -24.79
C THR A 556 -17.26 -28.29 -24.13
N ASP A 557 -17.10 -28.65 -22.86
CA ASP A 557 -18.11 -29.34 -22.05
C ASP A 557 -18.23 -28.66 -20.69
N ILE A 558 -19.33 -27.93 -20.48
CA ILE A 558 -19.59 -27.21 -19.22
C ILE A 558 -19.99 -28.14 -18.05
N TYR A 559 -20.28 -29.41 -18.34
CA TYR A 559 -20.57 -30.44 -17.34
C TYR A 559 -19.34 -31.29 -17.01
N GLY A 560 -18.26 -31.13 -17.77
CA GLY A 560 -17.05 -31.91 -17.65
C GLY A 560 -16.12 -31.46 -16.52
N GLU A 561 -14.87 -31.89 -16.63
CA GLU A 561 -13.82 -31.62 -15.67
C GLU A 561 -12.59 -31.02 -16.35
N VAL A 562 -11.88 -30.15 -15.62
CA VAL A 562 -10.62 -29.55 -16.08
C VAL A 562 -9.54 -29.79 -15.05
N ALA A 563 -8.37 -30.26 -15.50
CA ALA A 563 -7.20 -30.43 -14.65
C ALA A 563 -6.38 -29.13 -14.60
N LEU A 564 -6.12 -28.64 -13.39
CA LEU A 564 -5.20 -27.56 -13.09
C LEU A 564 -3.88 -28.16 -12.60
N SER A 565 -2.79 -27.89 -13.32
CA SER A 565 -1.43 -28.26 -12.90
C SER A 565 -1.06 -27.60 -11.56
N ALA A 566 0.04 -28.05 -10.96
CA ALA A 566 0.58 -27.47 -9.74
C ALA A 566 0.65 -25.93 -9.83
N TYR A 567 -0.02 -25.25 -8.89
CA TYR A 567 -0.11 -23.79 -8.81
C TYR A 567 -0.66 -23.07 -10.05
N GLN A 568 -1.30 -23.79 -10.99
CA GLN A 568 -1.95 -23.18 -12.14
C GLN A 568 -3.18 -22.40 -11.69
N SER A 569 -3.43 -21.25 -12.34
CA SER A 569 -4.71 -20.56 -12.26
C SER A 569 -5.36 -20.48 -13.64
N MET A 570 -6.69 -20.41 -13.64
CA MET A 570 -7.53 -20.21 -14.82
C MET A 570 -8.50 -19.07 -14.55
N TRP A 571 -8.75 -18.23 -15.55
CA TRP A 571 -9.76 -17.17 -15.53
C TRP A 571 -10.79 -17.47 -16.61
N ILE A 572 -11.79 -18.27 -16.24
CA ILE A 572 -12.81 -18.77 -17.17
C ILE A 572 -13.88 -17.70 -17.36
N THR A 573 -14.03 -17.18 -18.58
CA THR A 573 -14.92 -16.05 -18.91
C THR A 573 -15.91 -16.40 -20.01
N ASN A 574 -17.00 -15.66 -20.08
CA ASN A 574 -18.01 -15.72 -21.16
C ASN A 574 -17.90 -14.57 -22.19
N LYS A 575 -16.92 -13.67 -22.04
CA LYS A 575 -16.76 -12.48 -22.90
C LYS A 575 -15.32 -12.27 -23.30
N ASP A 576 -15.10 -12.10 -24.61
CA ASP A 576 -13.77 -11.96 -25.24
C ASP A 576 -13.15 -10.61 -24.91
N SER A 577 -11.83 -10.60 -24.93
CA SER A 577 -10.94 -9.46 -24.69
C SER A 577 -11.19 -8.30 -25.67
N GLY A 578 -11.92 -8.54 -26.76
CA GLY A 578 -12.22 -7.57 -27.81
C GLY A 578 -11.18 -7.59 -28.91
#